data_AF-A0A1E5HXT8-F1
#
_entry.id   AF-A0A1E5HXT8-F1
#
_cell.length_a   1.000
_cell.length_b   1.000
_cell.length_c   1.000
_cell.angle_alpha   90.00
_cell.angle_beta   90.00
_cell.angle_gamma   90.00
#
_symmetry.space_group_name_H-M   'P 1'
#
loop_
_entity.id
_entity.type
_entity.pdbx_description
1 polymer ?
#
loop_
_entity_poly.entity_id
_entity_poly.type
_entity_poly.pdbx_seq_one_letter_code
_entity_poly.pdbx_strand_id
1 'polypeptide(L)'
;MLDINIPGCKSLKVEKIVFDLNGTLACDGELIAGVKEGINRLAEEFELYVLTADTLGNAENLLKDLNVELVIIEGNDGSKFKADFVEKLGRKRVIAVGNGNNDAQMLKNAELGIAVIGPEGTARGALMGAELISREINDVFDLISNPERIRATLRK
;
A
#
# COMPACT_ATOMS: atom_id res chain seq x y z
N MET A 1 -6.08 13.45 -2.12
CA MET A 1 -6.25 12.92 -3.49
C MET A 1 -5.00 13.29 -4.26
N LEU A 2 -4.43 12.36 -5.02
CA LEU A 2 -3.26 12.60 -5.85
C LEU A 2 -3.69 12.74 -7.31
N ASP A 3 -3.40 13.90 -7.92
CA ASP A 3 -3.62 14.18 -9.34
C ASP A 3 -2.34 14.73 -9.96
N ILE A 4 -1.58 13.88 -10.67
CA ILE A 4 -0.32 14.27 -11.30
C ILE A 4 -0.19 13.70 -12.71
N ASN A 5 0.40 14.49 -13.61
CA ASN A 5 0.85 14.00 -14.91
C ASN A 5 2.32 13.55 -14.84
N ILE A 6 2.61 12.31 -15.28
CA ILE A 6 3.97 11.75 -15.35
C ILE A 6 4.39 11.71 -16.83
N PRO A 7 5.28 12.61 -17.27
CA PRO A 7 5.69 12.71 -18.66
C PRO A 7 6.21 11.38 -19.23
N GLY A 8 5.74 11.02 -20.43
CA GLY A 8 6.15 9.78 -21.10
C GLY A 8 5.62 8.48 -20.44
N CYS A 9 4.79 8.58 -19.40
CA CYS A 9 4.28 7.43 -18.65
C CYS A 9 2.74 7.41 -18.60
N LYS A 10 2.13 8.17 -17.68
CA LYS A 10 0.67 8.23 -17.47
C LYS A 10 0.28 9.42 -16.59
N SER A 11 -1.00 9.75 -16.54
CA SER A 11 -1.55 10.60 -15.48
C SER A 11 -2.12 9.75 -14.36
N LEU A 12 -1.74 10.04 -13.13
CA LEU A 12 -2.31 9.43 -11.93
C LEU A 12 -3.42 10.31 -11.40
N LYS A 13 -4.61 9.74 -11.22
CA LYS A 13 -5.70 10.35 -10.46
C LYS A 13 -6.24 9.33 -9.46
N VAL A 14 -5.67 9.34 -8.27
CA VAL A 14 -5.90 8.33 -7.24
C VAL A 14 -6.39 8.96 -5.94
N GLU A 15 -7.34 8.30 -5.30
CA GLU A 15 -8.05 8.80 -4.11
C GLU A 15 -8.05 7.77 -2.97
N LYS A 16 -7.61 6.53 -3.27
CA LYS A 16 -7.60 5.40 -2.33
C LYS A 16 -6.21 4.83 -2.19
N ILE A 17 -5.85 4.40 -0.99
CA ILE A 17 -4.60 3.68 -0.73
C ILE A 17 -4.91 2.40 0.02
N VAL A 18 -4.35 1.30 -0.47
CA VAL A 18 -4.50 -0.04 0.09
C VAL A 18 -3.13 -0.51 0.57
N PHE A 19 -3.03 -0.83 1.85
CA PHE A 19 -1.81 -1.35 2.47
C PHE A 19 -1.97 -2.82 2.85
N ASP A 20 -0.91 -3.58 2.69
CA ASP A 20 -0.68 -4.77 3.52
C ASP A 20 -0.28 -4.38 4.96
N LEU A 21 -0.40 -5.31 5.92
CA LEU A 21 -0.06 -5.08 7.33
C LEU A 21 1.39 -5.49 7.67
N ASN A 22 1.65 -6.77 7.88
CA ASN A 22 2.96 -7.26 8.37
C ASN A 22 3.98 -7.33 7.23
N GLY A 23 5.16 -6.79 7.48
CA GLY A 23 6.19 -6.55 6.47
C GLY A 23 6.04 -5.22 5.74
N THR A 24 4.90 -4.52 5.93
CA THR A 24 4.59 -3.23 5.32
C THR A 24 4.39 -2.12 6.36
N LEU A 25 3.28 -2.11 7.09
CA LEU A 25 2.98 -1.15 8.17
C LEU A 25 3.50 -1.62 9.53
N ALA A 26 3.65 -2.93 9.70
CA ALA A 26 4.07 -3.57 10.93
C ALA A 26 5.24 -4.53 10.68
N CYS A 27 5.99 -4.85 11.72
CA CYS A 27 6.98 -5.91 11.75
C CYS A 27 6.72 -6.75 13.00
N ASP A 28 6.69 -8.08 12.86
CA ASP A 28 6.45 -8.99 13.99
C ASP A 28 5.17 -8.67 14.79
N GLY A 29 4.16 -8.09 14.14
CA GLY A 29 2.89 -7.71 14.76
C GLY A 29 2.89 -6.37 15.51
N GLU A 30 3.96 -5.58 15.41
CA GLU A 30 4.05 -4.23 15.98
C GLU A 30 4.16 -3.17 14.87
N LEU A 31 3.50 -2.02 15.05
CA LEU A 31 3.58 -0.92 14.07
C LEU A 31 5.01 -0.36 14.00
N ILE A 32 5.49 -0.13 12.78
CA ILE A 32 6.77 0.55 12.56
C ILE A 32 6.65 2.00 13.06
N ALA A 33 7.70 2.51 13.69
CA ALA A 33 7.74 3.89 14.17
C ALA A 33 7.45 4.88 13.03
N GLY A 34 6.54 5.83 13.26
CA GLY A 34 6.09 6.81 12.28
C GLY A 34 4.84 6.41 11.48
N VAL A 35 4.40 5.14 11.55
CA VAL A 35 3.22 4.66 10.82
C VAL A 35 1.93 5.31 11.28
N LYS A 36 1.75 5.50 12.59
CA LYS A 36 0.55 6.14 13.12
C LYS A 36 0.40 7.57 12.58
N GLU A 37 1.48 8.35 12.61
CA GLU A 37 1.50 9.71 12.10
C GLU A 37 1.33 9.75 10.57
N GLY A 38 2.03 8.86 9.86
CA GLY A 38 1.98 8.78 8.40
C GLY A 38 0.59 8.42 7.87
N ILE A 39 -0.04 7.39 8.43
CA ILE A 39 -1.40 6.97 8.07
C ILE A 39 -2.41 8.09 8.36
N ASN A 40 -2.39 8.65 9.57
CA ASN A 40 -3.36 9.69 9.95
C ASN A 40 -3.24 10.95 9.09
N ARG A 41 -2.02 11.33 8.70
CA ARG A 41 -1.79 12.42 7.76
C ARG A 41 -2.34 12.12 6.37
N LEU A 42 -2.12 10.91 5.84
CA LEU A 42 -2.67 10.53 4.54
C LEU A 42 -4.20 10.42 4.55
N ALA A 43 -4.80 10.04 5.69
CA ALA A 43 -6.25 9.92 5.83
C ALA A 43 -6.99 11.26 5.68
N GLU A 44 -6.31 12.40 5.83
CA GLU A 44 -6.90 13.72 5.57
C GLU A 44 -7.27 13.91 4.08
N GLU A 45 -6.64 13.14 3.19
CA GLU A 45 -6.70 13.32 1.76
C GLU A 45 -7.13 12.08 0.96
N PHE A 46 -7.04 10.89 1.57
CA PHE A 46 -7.26 9.60 0.90
C PHE A 46 -8.16 8.70 1.74
N GLU A 47 -8.95 7.87 1.07
CA GLU A 47 -9.58 6.72 1.71
C GLU A 47 -8.52 5.62 1.88
N LEU A 48 -8.27 5.18 3.11
CA LEU A 48 -7.21 4.23 3.43
C LEU A 48 -7.80 2.88 3.83
N TYR A 49 -7.17 1.81 3.37
CA TYR A 49 -7.54 0.42 3.71
C TYR A 49 -6.30 -0.37 4.13
N VAL A 50 -6.43 -1.23 5.14
CA VAL A 50 -5.45 -2.26 5.48
C VAL A 50 -6.06 -3.63 5.24
N LEU A 51 -5.41 -4.43 4.38
CA LEU A 51 -5.78 -5.82 4.10
C LEU A 51 -4.86 -6.76 4.86
N THR A 52 -5.42 -7.62 5.70
CA THR A 52 -4.63 -8.62 6.45
C THR A 52 -5.41 -9.92 6.66
N ALA A 53 -4.68 -11.03 6.74
CA ALA A 53 -5.24 -12.30 7.18
C ALA A 53 -5.40 -12.38 8.71
N ASP A 54 -4.90 -11.38 9.45
CA ASP A 54 -4.96 -11.26 10.91
C ASP A 54 -4.63 -12.56 11.65
N THR A 55 -3.54 -13.20 11.25
CA THR A 55 -3.12 -14.51 11.81
C THR A 55 -2.82 -14.46 13.31
N LEU A 56 -2.55 -13.26 13.85
CA LEU A 56 -2.30 -13.02 15.27
C LEU A 56 -3.56 -12.58 16.04
N GLY A 57 -4.67 -12.31 15.35
CA GLY A 57 -5.94 -11.87 15.96
C GLY A 57 -5.85 -10.54 16.68
N ASN A 58 -4.94 -9.65 16.26
CA ASN A 58 -4.65 -8.40 16.95
C ASN A 58 -4.72 -7.16 16.05
N ALA A 59 -5.09 -7.31 14.77
CA ALA A 59 -5.11 -6.21 13.82
C ALA A 59 -6.01 -5.04 14.27
N GLU A 60 -7.20 -5.31 14.82
CA GLU A 60 -8.09 -4.27 15.36
C GLU A 60 -7.41 -3.43 16.45
N ASN A 61 -6.75 -4.09 17.40
CA ASN A 61 -6.05 -3.42 18.49
C ASN A 61 -4.84 -2.63 17.99
N LEU A 62 -4.13 -3.17 16.99
CA LEU A 62 -2.95 -2.54 16.40
C LEU A 62 -3.31 -1.27 15.64
N LEU A 63 -4.48 -1.24 14.99
CA LEU A 63 -4.93 -0.14 14.15
C LEU A 63 -5.93 0.81 14.83
N LYS A 64 -6.29 0.58 16.10
CA LYS A 64 -7.36 1.32 16.81
C LYS A 64 -7.24 2.85 16.81
N ASP A 65 -6.02 3.38 16.73
CA ASP A 65 -5.76 4.83 16.74
C ASP A 65 -5.37 5.39 15.36
N LEU A 66 -5.57 4.59 14.30
CA LEU A 66 -5.28 4.94 12.92
C LEU A 66 -6.60 5.18 12.17
N ASN A 67 -6.65 6.26 11.40
CA ASN A 67 -7.78 6.62 10.54
C ASN A 67 -7.73 5.78 9.25
N VAL A 68 -8.03 4.49 9.38
CA VAL A 68 -7.95 3.51 8.29
C VAL A 68 -9.02 2.44 8.42
N GLU A 69 -9.54 1.96 7.30
CA GLU A 69 -10.47 0.83 7.29
C GLU A 69 -9.71 -0.50 7.32
N LEU A 70 -9.92 -1.30 8.37
CA LEU A 70 -9.40 -2.66 8.45
C LEU A 70 -10.31 -3.61 7.66
N VAL A 71 -9.69 -4.39 6.77
CA VAL A 71 -10.36 -5.41 5.97
C VAL A 71 -9.68 -6.76 6.22
N ILE A 72 -10.41 -7.65 6.88
CA ILE A 72 -9.96 -9.02 7.14
C ILE A 72 -10.17 -9.86 5.88
N ILE A 73 -9.12 -10.56 5.45
CA ILE A 73 -9.15 -11.44 4.30
C ILE A 73 -9.98 -12.68 4.63
N GLU A 74 -11.02 -12.90 3.83
CA GLU A 74 -11.86 -14.09 3.93
C GLU A 74 -11.37 -15.19 2.98
N GLY A 75 -11.40 -16.44 3.44
CA GLY A 75 -11.06 -17.62 2.64
C GLY A 75 -9.55 -17.94 2.61
N ASN A 76 -9.18 -18.91 1.76
CA ASN A 76 -7.83 -19.50 1.76
C ASN A 76 -6.86 -18.86 0.75
N ASP A 77 -7.33 -17.97 -0.12
CA ASP A 77 -6.51 -17.33 -1.15
C ASP A 77 -6.43 -15.82 -0.94
N GLY A 78 -5.52 -15.42 -0.05
CA GLY A 78 -5.28 -14.00 0.23
C GLY A 78 -4.76 -13.21 -0.97
N SER A 79 -4.05 -13.86 -1.90
CA SER A 79 -3.53 -13.18 -3.09
C SER A 79 -4.66 -12.73 -4.01
N LYS A 80 -5.60 -13.65 -4.26
CA LYS A 80 -6.78 -13.36 -5.07
C LYS A 80 -7.68 -12.34 -4.36
N PHE A 81 -7.92 -12.50 -3.06
CA PHE A 81 -8.75 -11.57 -2.30
C PHE A 81 -8.24 -10.13 -2.40
N LYS A 82 -6.94 -9.91 -2.17
CA LYS A 82 -6.34 -8.57 -2.25
C LYS A 82 -6.46 -7.97 -3.65
N ALA A 83 -6.25 -8.78 -4.69
CA ALA A 83 -6.39 -8.33 -6.08
C ALA A 83 -7.85 -7.96 -6.43
N ASP A 84 -8.81 -8.81 -6.04
CA ASP A 84 -10.25 -8.58 -6.25
C ASP A 84 -10.73 -7.34 -5.46
N PHE A 85 -10.17 -7.09 -4.27
CA PHE A 85 -10.47 -5.90 -3.48
C PHE A 85 -10.03 -4.61 -4.18
N VAL A 86 -8.80 -4.57 -4.72
CA VAL A 86 -8.33 -3.44 -5.53
C VAL A 86 -9.21 -3.23 -6.77
N GLU A 87 -9.67 -4.29 -7.42
CA GLU A 87 -10.58 -4.18 -8.56
C GLU A 87 -11.94 -3.60 -8.14
N LYS A 88 -12.50 -4.07 -7.02
CA LYS A 88 -13.77 -3.57 -6.44
C LYS A 88 -13.72 -2.08 -6.11
N LEU A 89 -12.59 -1.58 -5.61
CA LEU A 89 -12.38 -0.14 -5.34
C LEU A 89 -12.26 0.71 -6.61
N GLY A 90 -12.13 0.07 -7.78
CA GLY A 90 -11.84 0.70 -9.05
C GLY A 90 -10.35 0.95 -9.18
N ARG A 91 -9.60 -0.09 -9.58
CA ARG A 91 -8.13 -0.12 -9.61
C ARG A 91 -7.44 1.15 -10.15
N LYS A 92 -8.08 1.85 -11.10
CA LYS A 92 -7.63 3.12 -11.70
C LYS A 92 -7.51 4.29 -10.72
N ARG A 93 -8.03 4.16 -9.50
CA ARG A 93 -8.03 5.19 -8.45
C ARG A 93 -7.26 4.76 -7.20
N VAL A 94 -6.50 3.67 -7.27
CA VAL A 94 -5.88 3.01 -6.13
C VAL A 94 -4.35 3.07 -6.21
N ILE A 95 -3.72 3.44 -5.10
CA ILE A 95 -2.33 3.10 -4.81
C ILE A 95 -2.34 1.82 -3.96
N ALA A 96 -1.56 0.80 -4.32
CA ALA A 96 -1.38 -0.40 -3.49
C ALA A 96 0.05 -0.47 -2.97
N VAL A 97 0.20 -0.83 -1.69
CA VAL A 97 1.49 -0.90 -0.98
C VAL A 97 1.61 -2.24 -0.27
N GLY A 98 2.72 -2.95 -0.48
CA GLY A 98 2.92 -4.28 0.11
C GLY A 98 4.33 -4.81 -0.07
N ASN A 99 4.65 -5.94 0.57
CA ASN A 99 5.97 -6.58 0.48
C ASN A 99 5.90 -8.09 0.15
N GLY A 100 4.74 -8.73 0.35
CA GLY A 100 4.57 -10.18 0.30
C GLY A 100 4.23 -10.72 -1.09
N ASN A 101 4.40 -12.04 -1.28
CA ASN A 101 3.98 -12.70 -2.52
C ASN A 101 2.47 -12.63 -2.76
N ASN A 102 1.69 -12.60 -1.67
CA ASN A 102 0.25 -12.38 -1.69
C ASN A 102 -0.15 -10.96 -2.14
N ASP A 103 0.80 -10.02 -2.18
CA ASP A 103 0.54 -8.65 -2.63
C ASP A 103 0.80 -8.47 -4.12
N ALA A 104 1.54 -9.38 -4.75
CA ALA A 104 2.06 -9.21 -6.10
C ALA A 104 0.97 -8.85 -7.14
N GLN A 105 -0.21 -9.48 -7.04
CA GLN A 105 -1.32 -9.19 -7.95
C GLN A 105 -2.02 -7.86 -7.62
N MET A 106 -2.20 -7.50 -6.35
CA MET A 106 -2.80 -6.21 -5.99
C MET A 106 -1.90 -5.05 -6.42
N LEU A 107 -0.58 -5.19 -6.24
CA LEU A 107 0.42 -4.21 -6.66
C LEU A 107 0.40 -4.00 -8.18
N LYS A 108 0.32 -5.11 -8.92
CA LYS A 108 0.26 -5.07 -10.39
C LYS A 108 -1.04 -4.47 -10.92
N ASN A 109 -2.15 -4.70 -10.23
CA ASN A 109 -3.48 -4.29 -10.71
C ASN A 109 -3.77 -2.82 -10.40
N ALA A 110 -3.26 -2.29 -9.28
CA ALA A 110 -3.46 -0.91 -8.87
C ALA A 110 -2.96 0.10 -9.92
N GLU A 111 -3.48 1.32 -9.88
CA GLU A 111 -3.00 2.39 -10.75
C GLU A 111 -1.57 2.79 -10.41
N LEU A 112 -1.15 2.65 -9.15
CA LEU A 112 0.25 2.71 -8.75
C LEU A 112 0.53 1.61 -7.71
N GLY A 113 1.36 0.63 -8.10
CA GLY A 113 1.88 -0.38 -7.18
C GLY A 113 3.22 0.03 -6.59
N ILE A 114 3.35 -0.01 -5.26
CA ILE A 114 4.59 0.30 -4.54
C ILE A 114 4.99 -0.91 -3.69
N ALA A 115 6.12 -1.53 -3.99
CA ALA A 115 6.71 -2.55 -3.14
C ALA A 115 7.58 -1.90 -2.05
N VAL A 116 7.46 -2.35 -0.80
CA VAL A 116 8.29 -1.86 0.32
C VAL A 116 9.28 -2.93 0.72
N ILE A 117 10.59 -2.68 0.58
CA ILE A 117 11.66 -3.64 0.97
C ILE A 117 11.44 -4.11 2.40
N GLY A 118 11.25 -3.16 3.32
CA GLY A 118 10.75 -3.41 4.66
C GLY A 118 11.73 -4.18 5.57
N PRO A 119 11.41 -4.28 6.86
CA PRO A 119 12.24 -5.00 7.83
C PRO A 119 12.18 -6.53 7.68
N GLU A 120 11.09 -7.06 7.09
CA GLU A 120 10.89 -8.51 6.85
C GLU A 120 11.44 -8.97 5.49
N GLY A 121 12.05 -8.06 4.72
CA GLY A 121 12.38 -8.28 3.32
C GLY A 121 11.14 -8.25 2.41
N THR A 122 11.39 -8.41 1.11
CA THR A 122 10.32 -8.36 0.10
C THR A 122 10.41 -9.52 -0.86
N ALA A 123 9.26 -10.10 -1.14
CA ALA A 123 9.17 -11.20 -2.07
C ALA A 123 9.45 -10.72 -3.51
N ARG A 124 10.19 -11.53 -4.27
CA ARG A 124 10.45 -11.27 -5.71
C ARG A 124 9.16 -10.99 -6.49
N GLY A 125 8.06 -11.67 -6.15
CA GLY A 125 6.75 -11.46 -6.77
C GLY A 125 6.23 -10.04 -6.56
N ALA A 126 6.34 -9.50 -5.35
CA ALA A 126 5.95 -8.12 -5.04
C ALA A 126 6.80 -7.11 -5.81
N LEU A 127 8.14 -7.29 -5.82
CA LEU A 127 9.05 -6.42 -6.56
C LEU A 127 8.72 -6.36 -8.07
N MET A 128 8.41 -7.51 -8.67
CA MET A 128 8.05 -7.57 -10.09
C MET A 128 6.62 -7.10 -10.39
N GLY A 129 5.75 -7.07 -9.38
CA GLY A 129 4.38 -6.57 -9.51
C GLY A 129 4.27 -5.06 -9.34
N ALA A 130 5.25 -4.41 -8.70
CA ALA A 130 5.22 -2.98 -8.43
C ALA A 130 5.86 -2.13 -9.55
N GLU A 131 5.42 -0.88 -9.64
CA GLU A 131 6.02 0.13 -10.51
C GLU A 131 7.10 0.95 -9.79
N LEU A 132 6.97 1.11 -8.47
CA LEU A 132 7.95 1.73 -7.59
C LEU A 132 8.38 0.78 -6.50
N ILE A 133 9.65 0.88 -6.11
CA ILE A 133 10.20 0.13 -4.98
C ILE A 133 10.72 1.15 -3.97
N SER A 134 10.19 1.08 -2.75
CA SER A 134 10.60 1.89 -1.61
C SER A 134 11.44 1.05 -0.66
N ARG A 135 12.34 1.69 0.09
CA ARG A 135 13.18 1.01 1.08
C ARG A 135 12.37 0.64 2.33
N GLU A 136 11.52 1.54 2.79
CA GLU A 136 10.68 1.38 3.98
C GLU A 136 9.33 2.12 3.82
N ILE A 137 8.41 1.92 4.77
CA ILE A 137 7.07 2.50 4.70
C ILE A 137 7.07 4.03 4.89
N ASN A 138 7.96 4.56 5.72
CA ASN A 138 8.05 6.00 5.94
C ASN A 138 8.46 6.74 4.66
N ASP A 139 9.32 6.14 3.84
CA ASP A 139 9.65 6.64 2.50
C ASP A 139 8.41 6.68 1.60
N VAL A 140 7.48 5.71 1.72
CA VAL A 140 6.21 5.73 0.95
C VAL A 140 5.32 6.88 1.36
N PHE A 141 5.16 7.13 2.67
CA PHE A 141 4.38 8.28 3.14
C PHE A 141 4.96 9.59 2.58
N ASP A 142 6.29 9.73 2.61
CA ASP A 142 6.96 10.90 2.06
C ASP A 142 6.84 11.02 0.53
N LEU A 143 6.84 9.89 -0.19
CA LEU A 143 6.61 9.87 -1.65
C LEU A 143 5.21 10.36 -2.01
N ILE A 144 4.19 9.94 -1.25
CA ILE A 144 2.79 10.33 -1.48
C ILE A 144 2.56 11.78 -1.08
N SER A 145 3.12 12.23 0.06
CA SER A 145 3.05 13.63 0.50
C SER A 145 3.90 14.58 -0.36
N ASN A 146 4.86 14.06 -1.13
CA ASN A 146 5.63 14.84 -2.11
C ASN A 146 5.60 14.20 -3.51
N PRO A 147 4.48 14.36 -4.25
CA PRO A 147 4.23 13.72 -5.54
C PRO A 147 5.27 13.95 -6.62
N GLU A 148 6.05 15.03 -6.49
CA GLU A 148 7.15 15.35 -7.39
C GLU A 148 8.21 14.25 -7.43
N ARG A 149 8.39 13.52 -6.33
CA ARG A 149 9.30 12.37 -6.25
C ARG A 149 8.80 11.19 -7.09
N ILE A 150 7.48 10.94 -7.08
CA ILE A 150 6.85 9.93 -7.95
C ILE A 150 7.06 10.31 -9.41
N ARG A 151 6.76 11.57 -9.77
CA ARG A 151 6.95 12.09 -11.13
C ARG A 151 8.39 11.96 -11.61
N ALA A 152 9.36 12.36 -10.77
CA ALA A 152 10.78 12.31 -11.12
C ALA A 152 11.28 10.88 -11.34
N THR A 153 10.73 9.91 -10.59
CA THR A 153 11.13 8.50 -10.65
C THR A 153 10.53 7.77 -11.85
N LEU A 154 9.28 8.06 -12.21
CA LEU A 154 8.53 7.30 -13.23
C LEU A 154 8.50 7.93 -14.63
N ARG A 155 8.93 9.19 -14.80
CA ARG A 155 8.96 9.84 -16.12
C ARG A 155 9.89 9.11 -17.10
N LYS A 156 9.56 9.17 -18.39
CA LYS A 156 10.38 8.65 -19.49
C LYS A 156 10.89 9.76 -20.39
#